data_AF-A0A3D0ZF63-F1
#
_entry.id   AF-A0A3D0ZF63-F1
#
_cell.length_a   1.000
_cell.length_b   1.000
_cell.length_c   1.000
_cell.angle_alpha   90.00
_cell.angle_beta   90.00
_cell.angle_gamma   90.00
#
_symmetry.space_group_name_H-M   'P 1'
#
loop_
_entity.id
_entity.type
_entity.pdbx_description
1 polymer ?
#
loop_
_entity_poly.entity_id
_entity_poly.type
_entity_poly.pdbx_seq_one_letter_code
_entity_poly.pdbx_strand_id
1 'polypeptide(L)'
;WRVVYQEDARAWTEAPESLGALWKQRYRWCYGTLQAMWKHRGAVLQGGAAGKLGRRGLGYLLVLQVLLPLFAPVVDVFAIYGLIFLDPVRIGVLWLVFLVVQFLMAAYAFRLDNERLRPLWTLPLQQFVYRQLMYLVVIQSVVTALAGVHLRWHRMERYGSLRVPPAQGQA
;
A
#
# COMPACT_ATOMS: atom_id res chain seq x y z
N TRP A 1 28.35 -0.01 7.20
CA TRP A 1 27.83 -0.16 5.81
C TRP A 1 27.27 1.17 5.35
N ARG A 2 27.36 1.50 4.05
CA ARG A 2 26.72 2.68 3.45
C ARG A 2 25.59 2.20 2.54
N VAL A 3 24.37 2.65 2.78
CA VAL A 3 23.22 2.40 1.90
C VAL A 3 23.10 3.61 0.98
N VAL A 4 23.13 3.38 -0.32
CA VAL A 4 23.03 4.43 -1.35
C VAL A 4 21.77 4.16 -2.17
N TYR A 5 20.99 5.21 -2.43
CA TYR A 5 19.85 5.16 -3.32
C TYR A 5 20.32 5.47 -4.75
N GLN A 6 19.93 4.62 -5.70
CA GLN A 6 20.19 4.80 -7.13
C GLN A 6 18.85 4.76 -7.86
N GLU A 7 18.44 5.90 -8.42
CA GLU A 7 17.13 6.07 -9.06
C GLU A 7 16.99 5.21 -10.33
N ASP A 8 18.06 5.13 -11.12
CA ASP A 8 18.06 4.40 -12.41
C ASP A 8 18.27 2.89 -12.28
N ALA A 9 18.34 2.35 -11.07
CA ALA A 9 18.57 0.92 -10.86
C ALA A 9 17.34 0.10 -11.29
N ARG A 10 17.45 -0.64 -12.39
CA ARG A 10 16.36 -1.45 -12.93
C ARG A 10 16.40 -2.89 -12.41
N ALA A 11 15.31 -3.32 -11.77
CA ALA A 11 15.10 -4.71 -11.36
C ALA A 11 13.91 -5.31 -12.13
N TRP A 12 14.15 -6.37 -12.89
CA TRP A 12 13.09 -7.10 -13.58
C TRP A 12 12.47 -8.15 -12.64
N THR A 13 11.19 -7.99 -12.34
CA THR A 13 10.47 -8.86 -11.40
C THR A 13 9.16 -9.36 -12.01
N GLU A 14 8.79 -10.60 -11.69
CA GLU A 14 7.46 -11.12 -12.01
C GLU A 14 6.41 -10.46 -11.10
N ALA A 15 5.30 -10.03 -11.68
CA ALA A 15 4.13 -9.54 -10.95
C ALA A 15 3.17 -10.70 -10.63
N PRO A 16 2.43 -10.65 -9.51
CA PRO A 16 1.44 -11.68 -9.19
C PRO A 16 0.32 -11.73 -10.25
N GLU A 17 0.07 -12.92 -10.80
CA GLU A 17 -0.93 -13.13 -11.85
C GLU A 17 -2.34 -13.41 -11.30
N SER A 18 -2.48 -13.61 -9.98
CA SER A 18 -3.77 -13.90 -9.33
C SER A 18 -4.00 -13.08 -8.06
N LEU A 19 -5.28 -12.88 -7.70
CA LEU A 19 -5.66 -12.21 -6.45
C LEU A 19 -5.16 -12.98 -5.20
N GLY A 20 -5.11 -14.31 -5.26
CA GLY A 20 -4.57 -15.13 -4.18
C GLY A 20 -3.05 -14.94 -3.99
N ALA A 21 -2.29 -14.84 -5.08
CA ALA A 21 -0.87 -14.52 -5.03
C ALA A 21 -0.64 -13.09 -4.51
N LEU A 22 -1.42 -12.12 -5.00
CA LEU A 22 -1.37 -10.73 -4.54
C LEU A 22 -1.71 -10.62 -3.05
N TRP A 23 -2.72 -11.34 -2.56
CA TRP A 23 -3.07 -11.39 -1.14
C TRP A 23 -1.89 -11.87 -0.30
N LYS A 24 -1.31 -13.03 -0.63
CA LYS A 24 -0.16 -13.60 0.10
C LYS A 24 1.01 -12.62 0.14
N GLN A 25 1.27 -11.91 -0.95
CA GLN A 25 2.31 -10.88 -1.02
C GLN A 25 2.00 -9.71 -0.09
N ARG A 26 0.83 -9.08 -0.23
CA ARG A 26 0.46 -7.89 0.55
C ARG A 26 0.35 -8.20 2.03
N TYR A 27 -0.17 -9.37 2.38
CA TYR A 27 -0.21 -9.87 3.75
C TYR A 27 1.17 -9.98 4.38
N ARG A 28 2.15 -10.54 3.66
CA ARG A 28 3.54 -10.60 4.14
C ARG A 28 4.15 -9.22 4.35
N TRP A 29 3.87 -8.28 3.45
CA TRP A 29 4.40 -6.91 3.55
C TRP A 29 3.80 -6.15 4.72
N CYS A 30 2.47 -6.22 4.89
CA CYS A 30 1.77 -5.56 5.98
C CYS A 30 2.20 -6.15 7.33
N TYR A 31 2.15 -7.48 7.47
CA TYR A 31 2.57 -8.16 8.70
C TYR A 31 4.06 -7.92 9.01
N GLY A 32 4.95 -8.00 8.03
CA GLY A 32 6.38 -7.70 8.21
C GLY A 32 6.63 -6.26 8.65
N THR A 33 5.84 -5.31 8.16
CA THR A 33 5.93 -3.91 8.60
C THR A 33 5.49 -3.76 10.06
N LEU A 34 4.41 -4.43 10.48
CA LEU A 34 3.98 -4.47 11.89
C LEU A 34 5.07 -5.08 12.79
N GLN A 35 5.72 -6.16 12.35
CA GLN A 35 6.84 -6.76 13.08
C GLN A 35 8.03 -5.80 13.21
N ALA A 36 8.39 -5.09 12.14
CA ALA A 36 9.45 -4.09 12.18
C ALA A 36 9.10 -2.93 13.11
N MET A 37 7.87 -2.41 13.03
CA MET A 37 7.38 -1.37 13.94
C MET A 37 7.45 -1.83 15.40
N TRP A 38 7.02 -3.06 15.69
CA TRP A 38 7.08 -3.62 17.04
C TRP A 38 8.50 -3.77 17.55
N LYS A 39 9.41 -4.30 16.72
CA LYS A 39 10.83 -4.46 17.05
C LYS A 39 11.48 -3.11 17.36
N HIS A 40 11.12 -2.07 16.61
CA HIS A 40 11.71 -0.74 16.73
C HIS A 40 10.87 0.26 17.57
N ARG A 41 9.84 -0.20 18.29
CA ARG A 41 8.95 0.67 19.09
C ARG A 41 9.68 1.55 20.11
N GLY A 42 10.81 1.05 20.64
CA GLY A 42 11.66 1.81 21.57
C GLY A 42 12.33 3.05 20.93
N ALA A 43 12.45 3.11 19.60
CA ALA A 43 13.05 4.26 18.91
C ALA A 43 12.26 5.56 19.12
N VAL A 44 10.96 5.47 19.43
CA VAL A 44 10.11 6.64 19.73
C VAL A 44 10.62 7.39 20.97
N LEU A 45 11.16 6.66 21.94
CA LEU A 45 11.64 7.15 23.24
C LEU A 45 13.11 7.60 23.21
N GLN A 46 13.83 7.32 22.12
CA GLN A 46 15.24 7.68 22.01
C GLN A 46 15.42 9.17 21.71
N GLY A 47 16.57 9.71 22.12
CA GLY A 47 17.03 11.06 21.76
C GLY A 47 17.68 11.12 20.38
N GLY A 48 17.99 12.33 19.92
CA GLY A 48 18.78 12.55 18.69
C GLY A 48 18.06 12.23 17.38
N ALA A 49 18.84 11.97 16.32
CA ALA A 49 18.33 11.70 14.97
C ALA A 49 17.51 10.40 14.89
N ALA A 50 17.94 9.35 15.61
CA ALA A 50 17.23 8.08 15.70
C ALA A 50 15.83 8.25 16.32
N GLY A 51 15.73 9.05 17.38
CA GLY A 51 14.46 9.42 18.01
C GLY A 51 13.48 10.15 17.08
N LYS A 52 13.99 11.14 16.34
CA LYS A 52 13.19 11.91 15.37
C LYS A 52 12.64 11.00 14.26
N LEU A 53 13.48 10.11 13.73
CA LEU A 53 13.07 9.14 12.73
C LEU A 53 12.06 8.13 13.31
N GLY A 54 12.29 7.63 14.52
CA GLY A 54 11.37 6.73 15.22
C GLY A 54 9.98 7.36 15.38
N ARG A 55 9.89 8.57 15.91
CA ARG A 55 8.60 9.25 16.12
C ARG A 55 7.87 9.56 14.82
N ARG A 56 8.56 10.12 13.82
CA ARG A 56 7.94 10.49 12.54
C ARG A 56 7.64 9.29 11.67
N GLY A 57 8.60 8.38 11.52
CA GLY A 57 8.47 7.18 10.69
C GLY A 57 7.47 6.20 11.25
N LEU A 58 7.57 5.83 12.54
CA LEU A 58 6.60 4.90 13.15
C LEU A 58 5.22 5.53 13.27
N GLY A 59 5.13 6.85 13.53
CA GLY A 59 3.87 7.57 13.52
C GLY A 59 3.21 7.58 12.14
N TYR A 60 3.98 7.85 11.09
CA TYR A 60 3.51 7.81 9.70
C TYR A 60 3.00 6.41 9.33
N LEU A 61 3.77 5.36 9.63
CA LEU A 61 3.36 3.98 9.36
C LEU A 61 2.10 3.60 10.14
N LEU A 62 2.04 3.96 11.44
CA LEU A 62 0.86 3.69 12.26
C LEU A 62 -0.39 4.37 11.69
N VAL A 63 -0.33 5.67 11.43
CA VAL A 63 -1.51 6.43 11.00
C VAL A 63 -1.92 6.07 9.58
N LEU A 64 -1.00 6.12 8.62
CA LEU A 64 -1.35 6.01 7.20
C LEU A 64 -1.37 4.57 6.69
N GLN A 65 -0.56 3.67 7.25
CA GLN A 65 -0.49 2.30 6.77
C GLN A 65 -1.37 1.34 7.58
N VAL A 66 -1.64 1.64 8.85
CA VAL A 66 -2.44 0.76 9.73
C VAL A 66 -3.80 1.36 10.03
N LEU A 67 -3.87 2.51 10.71
CA LEU A 67 -5.13 3.06 11.19
C LEU A 67 -6.04 3.52 10.05
N LEU A 68 -5.51 4.28 9.09
CA LEU A 68 -6.32 4.82 8.00
C LEU A 68 -7.00 3.71 7.16
N PRO A 69 -6.30 2.66 6.69
CA PRO A 69 -6.96 1.55 5.99
C PRO A 69 -7.89 0.72 6.89
N LEU A 70 -7.64 0.66 8.20
CA LEU A 70 -8.48 -0.07 9.14
C LEU A 70 -9.83 0.63 9.38
N PHE A 71 -9.84 1.97 9.39
CA PHE A 71 -11.06 2.78 9.54
C PHE A 71 -11.78 3.07 8.22
N ALA A 72 -11.09 2.98 7.09
CA ALA A 72 -11.67 3.27 5.78
C ALA A 72 -12.97 2.46 5.43
N PRO A 73 -13.12 1.17 5.80
CA PRO A 73 -14.39 0.44 5.62
C PRO A 73 -15.57 1.08 6.34
N VAL A 74 -15.33 1.65 7.53
CA VAL A 74 -16.38 2.32 8.32
C VAL A 74 -16.88 3.57 7.58
N VAL A 75 -15.95 4.34 7.00
CA VAL A 75 -16.30 5.49 6.15
C VAL A 75 -17.11 5.06 4.93
N ASP A 76 -16.74 3.95 4.28
CA ASP A 76 -17.47 3.42 3.14
C ASP A 76 -18.91 2.98 3.53
N VAL A 77 -19.08 2.34 4.70
CA VAL A 77 -20.42 2.01 5.23
C VAL A 77 -21.26 3.26 5.49
N PHE A 78 -20.68 4.30 6.10
CA PHE A 78 -21.40 5.56 6.30
C PHE A 78 -21.73 6.27 4.99
N ALA A 79 -20.87 6.16 3.96
CA ALA A 79 -21.15 6.70 2.64
C ALA A 79 -22.35 5.97 1.98
N ILE A 80 -22.39 4.64 2.06
CA ILE A 80 -23.51 3.84 1.54
C ILE A 80 -24.80 4.17 2.29
N TYR A 81 -24.73 4.24 3.63
CA TYR A 81 -25.87 4.67 4.44
C TYR A 81 -26.36 6.06 4.04
N GLY A 82 -25.44 7.02 3.86
CA GLY A 82 -25.75 8.37 3.40
C GLY A 82 -26.40 8.43 2.02
N LEU A 83 -25.98 7.58 1.10
CA LEU A 83 -26.57 7.48 -0.24
C LEU A 83 -28.00 6.92 -0.24
N ILE A 84 -28.34 6.08 0.74
CA ILE A 84 -29.67 5.44 0.82
C ILE A 84 -30.64 6.28 1.65
N PHE A 85 -30.18 6.82 2.78
CA PHE A 85 -31.06 7.39 3.81
C PHE A 85 -30.95 8.91 3.99
N LEU A 86 -29.92 9.56 3.44
CA LEU A 86 -29.71 11.01 3.58
C LEU A 86 -29.91 11.73 2.23
N ASP A 87 -28.95 12.57 1.82
CA ASP A 87 -28.95 13.34 0.58
C ASP A 87 -27.99 12.68 -0.43
N PRO A 88 -28.50 11.87 -1.37
CA PRO A 88 -27.66 11.10 -2.28
C PRO A 88 -26.85 11.98 -3.21
N VAL A 89 -27.37 13.15 -3.57
CA VAL A 89 -26.70 14.11 -4.47
C VAL A 89 -25.49 14.69 -3.77
N ARG A 90 -25.64 15.18 -2.53
CA ARG A 90 -24.53 15.72 -1.74
C ARG A 90 -23.44 14.67 -1.51
N ILE A 91 -23.82 13.46 -1.11
CA ILE A 91 -22.85 12.38 -0.87
C ILE A 91 -22.14 11.97 -2.17
N GLY A 92 -22.88 11.85 -3.28
CA GLY A 92 -22.32 11.56 -4.59
C GLY A 92 -21.33 12.62 -5.07
N VAL A 93 -21.64 13.90 -4.89
CA VAL A 93 -20.73 15.01 -5.23
C VAL A 93 -19.47 14.97 -4.37
N LEU A 94 -19.59 14.79 -3.05
CA LEU A 94 -18.42 14.67 -2.17
C LEU A 94 -17.52 13.50 -2.60
N TRP A 95 -18.12 12.35 -2.89
CA TRP A 95 -17.38 11.17 -3.35
C TRP A 95 -16.68 11.43 -4.69
N LEU A 96 -17.34 12.09 -5.64
CA LEU A 96 -16.76 12.48 -6.92
C LEU A 96 -15.56 13.43 -6.73
N VAL A 97 -15.67 14.42 -5.85
CA VAL A 97 -14.55 15.32 -5.52
C VAL A 97 -13.35 14.53 -4.99
N PHE A 98 -13.56 13.58 -4.09
CA PHE A 98 -12.48 12.71 -3.60
C PHE A 98 -11.83 11.90 -4.72
N LEU A 99 -12.61 11.36 -5.66
CA LEU A 99 -12.07 10.64 -6.81
C LEU A 99 -11.25 11.54 -7.73
N VAL A 100 -11.72 12.77 -7.99
CA VAL A 100 -10.98 13.75 -8.81
C VAL A 100 -9.65 14.10 -8.15
N VAL A 101 -9.66 14.40 -6.85
CA VAL A 101 -8.42 14.69 -6.10
C VAL A 101 -7.46 13.50 -6.14
N GLN A 102 -7.96 12.28 -5.94
CA GLN A 102 -7.14 11.06 -6.02
C GLN A 102 -6.54 10.87 -7.42
N PHE A 103 -7.34 11.08 -8.47
CA PHE A 103 -6.89 11.00 -9.86
C PHE A 103 -5.78 12.02 -10.14
N LEU A 104 -5.96 13.28 -9.71
CA LEU A 104 -4.96 14.34 -9.90
C LEU A 104 -3.64 14.03 -9.19
N MET A 105 -3.70 13.50 -7.95
CA MET A 105 -2.49 13.07 -7.24
C MET A 105 -1.79 11.92 -7.94
N ALA A 106 -2.53 10.92 -8.44
CA ALA A 106 -1.96 9.81 -9.19
C ALA A 106 -1.33 10.29 -10.50
N ALA A 107 -2.00 11.17 -11.26
CA ALA A 107 -1.48 11.74 -12.49
C ALA A 107 -0.21 12.58 -12.24
N TYR A 108 -0.17 13.34 -11.14
CA TYR A 108 1.02 14.08 -10.73
C TYR A 108 2.19 13.16 -10.40
N ALA A 109 1.95 12.06 -9.67
CA ALA A 109 2.99 11.08 -9.35
C ALA A 109 3.58 10.42 -10.61
N PHE A 110 2.73 9.97 -11.55
CA PHE A 110 3.22 9.41 -12.82
C PHE A 110 4.03 10.41 -13.64
N ARG A 111 3.66 11.71 -13.58
CA ARG A 111 4.43 12.77 -14.24
C ARG A 111 5.79 12.97 -13.61
N LEU A 112 5.89 12.86 -12.28
CA LEU A 112 7.18 12.94 -11.56
C LEU A 112 8.09 11.77 -11.97
N ASP A 113 7.52 10.57 -12.10
CA ASP A 113 8.23 9.36 -12.50
C ASP A 113 8.51 9.27 -14.03
N ASN A 114 8.10 10.27 -14.81
CA ASN A 114 8.16 10.28 -16.28
C ASN A 114 7.51 9.05 -16.95
N GLU A 115 6.48 8.49 -16.32
CA GLU A 115 5.79 7.28 -16.77
C GLU A 115 4.53 7.60 -17.59
N ARG A 116 4.13 6.65 -18.44
CA ARG A 116 2.92 6.80 -19.27
C ARG A 116 1.67 6.80 -18.39
N LEU A 117 0.73 7.71 -18.64
CA LEU A 117 -0.54 7.81 -17.88
C LEU A 117 -1.56 6.69 -18.17
N ARG A 118 -1.30 5.81 -19.14
CA ARG A 118 -2.21 4.73 -19.54
C ARG A 118 -2.68 3.84 -18.37
N PRO A 119 -1.84 3.46 -17.39
CA PRO A 119 -2.26 2.64 -16.26
C PRO A 119 -3.29 3.32 -15.33
N LEU A 120 -3.48 4.65 -15.41
CA LEU A 120 -4.50 5.34 -14.61
C LEU A 120 -5.93 4.86 -14.93
N TRP A 121 -6.15 4.23 -16.08
CA TRP A 121 -7.42 3.56 -16.37
C TRP A 121 -7.77 2.44 -15.37
N THR A 122 -6.78 1.92 -14.63
CA THR A 122 -7.01 0.90 -13.60
C THR A 122 -7.49 1.48 -12.26
N LEU A 123 -7.60 2.80 -12.10
CA LEU A 123 -8.05 3.44 -10.85
C LEU A 123 -9.45 2.98 -10.38
N PRO A 124 -10.46 2.75 -11.26
CA PRO A 124 -11.71 2.15 -10.82
C PRO A 124 -11.49 0.75 -10.23
N LEU A 125 -10.64 -0.09 -10.85
CA LEU A 125 -10.29 -1.40 -10.30
C LEU A 125 -9.58 -1.26 -8.94
N GLN A 126 -8.76 -0.21 -8.78
CA GLN A 126 -8.14 0.11 -7.50
C GLN A 126 -9.21 0.41 -6.43
N GLN A 127 -10.23 1.20 -6.77
CA GLN A 127 -11.29 1.61 -5.83
C GLN A 127 -12.18 0.44 -5.40
N PHE A 128 -12.57 -0.41 -6.34
CA PHE A 128 -13.56 -1.48 -6.09
C PHE A 128 -12.95 -2.83 -5.73
N VAL A 129 -11.72 -3.14 -6.16
CA VAL A 129 -11.10 -4.45 -5.93
C VAL A 129 -9.89 -4.34 -5.01
N TYR A 130 -8.89 -3.54 -5.39
CA TYR A 130 -7.64 -3.48 -4.64
C TYR A 130 -7.82 -2.91 -3.23
N ARG A 131 -8.63 -1.86 -3.08
CA ARG A 131 -8.93 -1.24 -1.79
C ARG A 131 -9.58 -2.24 -0.82
N GLN A 132 -10.52 -3.04 -1.31
CA GLN A 132 -11.23 -4.04 -0.51
C GLN A 132 -10.31 -5.19 -0.11
N LEU A 133 -9.47 -5.66 -1.04
CA LEU A 133 -8.40 -6.60 -0.75
C LEU A 133 -7.49 -6.09 0.38
N MET A 134 -7.05 -4.83 0.28
CA MET A 134 -6.15 -4.23 1.26
C MET A 134 -6.80 -4.06 2.64
N TYR A 135 -8.10 -3.78 2.73
CA TYR A 135 -8.80 -3.75 4.02
C TYR A 135 -8.69 -5.07 4.76
N LEU A 136 -9.05 -6.15 4.06
CA LEU A 136 -9.05 -7.47 4.66
C LEU A 136 -7.62 -7.93 5.00
N VAL A 137 -6.65 -7.63 4.13
CA VAL A 137 -5.24 -7.90 4.38
C VAL A 137 -4.73 -7.18 5.64
N VAL A 138 -5.07 -5.89 5.81
CA VAL A 138 -4.66 -5.10 6.98
C VAL A 138 -5.31 -5.64 8.24
N ILE A 139 -6.62 -5.90 8.21
CA ILE A 139 -7.36 -6.50 9.34
C ILE A 139 -6.71 -7.83 9.75
N GLN A 140 -6.50 -8.74 8.79
CA GLN A 140 -5.85 -10.03 9.03
C GLN A 140 -4.45 -9.86 9.63
N SER A 141 -3.65 -8.93 9.10
CA SER A 141 -2.28 -8.67 9.57
C SER A 141 -2.26 -8.17 11.01
N VAL A 142 -3.17 -7.24 11.36
CA VAL A 142 -3.31 -6.71 12.71
C VAL A 142 -3.74 -7.80 13.69
N VAL A 143 -4.79 -8.58 13.35
CA VAL A 143 -5.26 -9.69 14.20
C VAL A 143 -4.15 -10.71 14.44
N THR A 144 -3.41 -11.08 13.40
CA THR A 144 -2.29 -12.04 13.49
C THR A 144 -1.14 -11.49 14.34
N ALA A 145 -0.82 -10.20 14.18
CA ALA A 145 0.22 -9.54 14.98
C ALA A 145 -0.17 -9.47 16.47
N LEU A 146 -1.43 -9.16 16.77
CA LEU A 146 -1.95 -9.16 18.15
C LEU A 146 -2.00 -10.55 18.76
N ALA A 147 -2.35 -11.57 17.98
CA ALA A 147 -2.34 -12.97 18.41
C ALA A 147 -0.93 -13.56 18.60
N GLY A 148 0.13 -12.82 18.24
CA GLY A 148 1.51 -13.28 18.38
C GLY A 148 1.89 -14.44 17.45
N VAL A 149 1.10 -14.70 16.40
CA VAL A 149 1.34 -15.83 15.49
C VAL A 149 2.51 -15.50 14.56
N HIS A 150 3.54 -16.32 14.57
CA HIS A 150 4.67 -16.18 13.65
C HIS A 150 4.31 -16.66 12.24
N LEU A 151 4.43 -15.78 11.25
CA LEU A 151 4.25 -16.17 9.86
C LEU A 151 5.43 -17.02 9.36
N ARG A 152 5.13 -18.23 8.86
CA ARG A 152 6.12 -18.99 8.08
C ARG A 152 6.34 -18.30 6.73
N TRP A 153 7.57 -18.31 6.25
CA TRP A 153 7.92 -17.68 4.98
C TRP A 153 7.27 -18.42 3.82
N HIS A 154 6.24 -17.82 3.20
CA HIS A 154 5.60 -18.40 2.03
C HIS A 154 6.52 -18.28 0.81
N ARG A 155 6.77 -19.41 0.11
CA ARG A 155 7.43 -19.40 -1.19
C ARG A 155 6.47 -18.78 -2.22
N MET A 156 6.95 -17.81 -3.00
CA MET A 156 6.19 -17.31 -4.15
C MET A 156 6.34 -18.31 -5.30
N GLU A 157 5.24 -18.64 -5.96
CA GLU A 157 5.27 -19.36 -7.22
C GLU A 157 5.91 -18.47 -8.28
N ARG A 158 6.78 -19.05 -9.10
CA ARG A 158 7.41 -18.38 -10.24
C ARG A 158 6.69 -18.81 -11.49
N TYR A 159 6.24 -17.85 -12.28
CA TYR A 159 5.44 -18.09 -13.48
C TYR A 159 6.32 -18.31 -14.72
N GLY A 160 7.59 -17.88 -14.68
CA GLY A 160 8.53 -18.07 -15.79
C GLY A 160 8.19 -17.24 -17.03
N SER A 161 7.28 -16.27 -16.89
CA SER A 161 6.79 -15.41 -17.97
C SER A 161 7.75 -14.25 -18.29
N LEU A 162 8.78 -14.03 -17.45
CA LEU A 162 9.70 -12.91 -17.60
C LEU A 162 10.78 -13.19 -18.67
N ARG A 163 10.79 -12.37 -19.73
CA ARG A 163 11.92 -12.26 -20.66
C ARG A 163 12.74 -11.03 -20.30
N VAL A 164 13.97 -11.24 -19.81
CA VAL A 164 14.90 -10.13 -19.55
C VAL A 164 15.31 -9.54 -20.90
N PRO A 165 15.15 -8.23 -21.14
CA PRO A 165 15.64 -7.61 -22.36
C PRO A 165 17.15 -7.84 -22.49
N PRO A 166 17.68 -8.05 -23.70
CA PRO A 166 19.12 -8.15 -23.89
C PRO A 166 19.77 -6.90 -23.28
N ALA A 167 20.81 -7.10 -22.48
CA ALA A 167 21.57 -6.00 -21.89
C ALA A 167 22.05 -5.11 -23.04
N GLN A 168 21.49 -3.90 -23.15
CA GLN A 168 22.01 -2.92 -24.09
C GLN A 168 23.43 -2.62 -23.63
N GLY A 169 24.41 -2.97 -24.47
CA GLY A 169 25.82 -2.76 -24.18
C GLY A 169 26.05 -1.31 -23.78
N GLN A 170 26.70 -1.13 -22.63
CA GLN A 170 27.26 0.14 -22.22
C GLN A 170 28.31 0.53 -23.27
N ALA A 171 28.04 1.57 -24.05
CA ALA A 171 29.04 2.33 -24.79
C ALA A 171 29.43 3.55 -23.95
#